data_AF-A0A0B7JT89-F1
#
_entry.id   AF-A0A0B7JT89-F1
#
_cell.length_a   1.000
_cell.length_b   1.000
_cell.length_c   1.000
_cell.angle_alpha   90.00
_cell.angle_beta   90.00
_cell.angle_gamma   90.00
#
_symmetry.space_group_name_H-M   'P 1'
#
loop_
_entity.id
_entity.type
_entity.pdbx_description
1 polymer ?
#
loop_
_entity_poly.entity_id
_entity_poly.type
_entity_poly.pdbx_seq_one_letter_code
_entity_poly.pdbx_strand_id
1 'polypeptide(L)'
;MCAISEQVSAAVVSKLIQAGADVNLKDEQGRTVLQYAFQNIGISFHYEPSEGIRILSILLRQGVELYPKEKCRCPCSPDGFAPGIELNTNSDFSHWWGPPEAPIWWLEWITQIYETRGEDDARATLLALIRRLKHRHLDVSHVYCPMNLERDFFWDTLRSMADMPRISEEDINDILEEESEFIESLEKEMKLVSSFDYHTLINELILCFKIALDDLKRRHESQAKAIRRTQSPQPEREGFKIDRKNDRFIPATVGNDWVPFEGHPYGKRELSGYVSWLAYQWSNSGPAELEEPAQEQWLLRRVSWIHLLLNAFEISLEDIFQKENEEVEHGARLQDKRAKEHLRSLWAKFQTKS
;
A
#
# COMPACT_ATOMS: atom_id res chain seq x y z
N MET A 1 -18.93 16.21 10.21
CA MET A 1 -18.76 15.00 11.04
C MET A 1 -17.74 14.10 10.36
N CYS A 2 -16.49 14.08 10.82
CA CYS A 2 -15.48 13.13 10.36
C CYS A 2 -14.89 12.43 11.57
N ALA A 3 -15.46 11.28 11.93
CA ALA A 3 -15.07 10.47 13.06
C ALA A 3 -14.23 9.27 12.63
N ILE A 4 -13.29 9.48 11.70
CA ILE A 4 -12.20 8.53 11.45
C ILE A 4 -10.89 9.27 11.75
N SER A 5 -10.63 9.50 13.04
CA SER A 5 -9.30 9.87 13.52
C SER A 5 -8.43 8.62 13.65
N GLU A 6 -7.12 8.81 13.85
CA GLU A 6 -6.05 7.79 13.97
C GLU A 6 -6.30 6.66 14.99
N GLN A 7 -7.43 6.67 15.73
CA GLN A 7 -7.74 5.72 16.81
C GLN A 7 -9.15 5.11 16.72
N VAL A 8 -9.87 5.28 15.61
CA VAL A 8 -11.25 4.79 15.50
C VAL A 8 -11.26 3.33 15.05
N SER A 9 -11.78 2.45 15.91
CA SER A 9 -11.91 1.03 15.60
C SER A 9 -13.09 0.74 14.66
N ALA A 10 -13.02 -0.38 13.94
CA ALA A 10 -14.08 -0.85 13.04
C ALA A 10 -15.45 -0.97 13.75
N ALA A 11 -15.45 -1.29 15.04
CA ALA A 11 -16.65 -1.38 15.86
C ALA A 11 -17.33 -0.01 16.07
N VAL A 12 -16.55 1.06 16.25
CA VAL A 12 -17.09 2.41 16.38
C VAL A 12 -17.67 2.89 15.05
N VAL A 13 -16.93 2.70 13.95
CA VAL A 13 -17.42 3.01 12.59
C VAL A 13 -18.76 2.33 12.32
N SER A 14 -18.86 1.03 12.63
CA SER A 14 -20.11 0.26 12.45
C SER A 14 -21.27 0.85 13.25
N LYS A 15 -21.05 1.23 14.51
CA LYS A 15 -22.10 1.84 15.35
C LYS A 15 -22.55 3.20 14.84
N LEU A 16 -21.63 4.02 14.33
CA LEU A 16 -21.96 5.34 13.78
C LEU A 16 -22.82 5.20 12.51
N ILE A 17 -22.47 4.28 11.62
CA ILE A 17 -23.25 4.00 10.41
C ILE A 17 -24.64 3.47 10.80
N GLN A 18 -24.72 2.56 11.78
CA GLN A 18 -26.01 2.08 12.32
C GLN A 18 -26.87 3.20 12.95
N ALA A 19 -26.23 4.24 13.48
CA ALA A 19 -26.92 5.42 14.01
C ALA A 19 -27.36 6.42 12.91
N GLY A 20 -27.13 6.10 11.63
CA GLY A 20 -27.54 6.93 10.49
C GLY A 20 -26.45 7.90 9.99
N ALA A 21 -25.18 7.68 10.33
CA ALA A 21 -24.09 8.47 9.75
C ALA A 21 -23.99 8.21 8.23
N ASP A 22 -24.02 9.28 7.44
CA ASP A 22 -23.88 9.20 6.00
C ASP A 22 -22.39 9.06 5.61
N VAL A 23 -22.08 7.94 4.97
CA VAL A 23 -20.72 7.57 4.53
C VAL A 23 -20.22 8.39 3.33
N ASN A 24 -21.11 9.09 2.62
CA ASN A 24 -20.75 9.87 1.44
C ASN A 24 -20.63 11.37 1.72
N LEU A 25 -20.75 11.78 2.99
CA LEU A 25 -20.53 13.17 3.37
C LEU A 25 -19.09 13.59 3.05
N LYS A 26 -19.01 14.74 2.39
CA LYS A 26 -17.76 15.46 2.15
C LYS A 26 -17.53 16.50 3.24
N ASP A 27 -16.29 16.67 3.66
CA ASP A 27 -15.90 17.80 4.51
C ASP A 27 -15.81 19.11 3.70
N GLU A 28 -15.41 20.20 4.36
CA GLU A 28 -15.25 21.52 3.71
C GLU A 28 -14.14 21.53 2.63
N GLN A 29 -13.26 20.54 2.64
CA GLN A 29 -12.20 20.34 1.65
C GLN A 29 -12.62 19.36 0.54
N GLY A 30 -13.87 18.88 0.55
CA GLY A 30 -14.37 17.90 -0.43
C GLY A 30 -14.03 16.45 -0.11
N ARG A 31 -13.38 16.17 1.04
CA ARG A 31 -12.88 14.85 1.39
C ARG A 31 -13.98 13.94 1.94
N THR A 32 -14.03 12.72 1.45
CA THR A 32 -14.94 11.66 1.91
C THR A 32 -14.34 10.84 3.04
N VAL A 33 -15.20 10.08 3.73
CA VAL A 33 -14.79 9.11 4.76
C VAL A 33 -13.79 8.08 4.24
N LEU A 34 -13.88 7.73 2.95
CA LEU A 34 -13.01 6.76 2.29
C LEU A 34 -11.58 7.29 2.17
N GLN A 35 -11.41 8.57 1.82
CA GLN A 35 -10.10 9.23 1.81
C GLN A 35 -9.43 9.22 3.18
N TYR A 36 -10.18 9.48 4.24
CA TYR A 36 -9.66 9.40 5.61
C TYR A 36 -9.28 7.98 6.02
N ALA A 37 -10.08 6.97 5.66
CA ALA A 37 -9.75 5.59 5.93
C ALA A 37 -8.42 5.19 5.28
N PHE A 38 -8.21 5.59 4.02
CA PHE A 38 -6.97 5.34 3.30
C PHE A 38 -5.75 6.06 3.89
N GLN A 39 -5.88 7.33 4.26
CA GLN A 39 -4.81 8.08 4.92
C GLN A 39 -4.37 7.43 6.23
N ASN A 40 -5.32 7.01 7.07
CA ASN A 40 -5.01 6.36 8.34
C ASN A 40 -4.33 4.99 8.14
N ILE A 41 -4.68 4.26 7.08
CA ILE A 41 -4.04 2.98 6.73
C ILE A 41 -2.60 3.21 6.26
N GLY A 42 -2.39 4.14 5.34
CA GLY A 42 -1.08 4.46 4.76
C GLY A 42 -0.02 4.84 5.82
N ILE A 43 -0.42 5.51 6.89
CA ILE A 43 0.47 5.96 7.97
C ILE A 43 0.79 4.82 8.98
N SER A 44 -0.09 3.84 9.13
CA SER A 44 -0.09 2.91 10.28
C SER A 44 0.44 1.49 9.98
N PHE A 45 1.07 1.25 8.81
CA PHE A 45 1.55 -0.07 8.39
C PHE A 45 2.61 -0.73 9.30
N HIS A 46 3.00 -0.06 10.40
CA HIS A 46 3.88 -0.62 11.42
C HIS A 46 3.17 -1.37 12.57
N TYR A 47 1.84 -1.27 12.75
CA TYR A 47 1.22 -1.78 13.99
C TYR A 47 -0.03 -2.68 13.84
N GLU A 48 -0.94 -2.48 12.88
CA GLU A 48 -2.04 -3.44 12.67
C GLU A 48 -2.82 -3.20 11.35
N PRO A 49 -2.45 -3.85 10.23
CA PRO A 49 -3.21 -3.72 8.96
C PRO A 49 -4.67 -4.22 9.05
N SER A 50 -5.01 -4.97 10.11
CA SER A 50 -6.29 -5.65 10.31
C SER A 50 -7.47 -4.68 10.44
N GLU A 51 -7.36 -3.64 11.27
CA GLU A 51 -8.48 -2.74 11.56
C GLU A 51 -8.80 -1.80 10.40
N GLY A 52 -7.77 -1.26 9.75
CA GLY A 52 -7.95 -0.37 8.61
C GLY A 52 -8.63 -1.05 7.42
N ILE A 53 -8.17 -2.26 7.06
CA ILE A 53 -8.82 -3.07 6.03
C ILE A 53 -10.27 -3.41 6.42
N ARG A 54 -10.55 -3.71 7.69
CA ARG A 54 -11.92 -3.95 8.16
C ARG A 54 -12.82 -2.72 8.03
N ILE A 55 -12.29 -1.53 8.31
CA ILE A 55 -13.02 -0.27 8.10
C ILE A 55 -13.37 -0.11 6.62
N LEU A 56 -12.41 -0.33 5.71
CA LEU A 56 -12.66 -0.29 4.28
C LEU A 56 -13.74 -1.28 3.85
N SER A 57 -13.70 -2.52 4.36
CA SER A 57 -14.72 -3.53 4.10
C SER A 57 -16.12 -3.09 4.57
N ILE A 58 -16.21 -2.47 5.76
CA ILE A 58 -17.48 -1.93 6.28
C ILE A 58 -18.01 -0.84 5.36
N LEU A 59 -17.16 0.12 4.96
CA LEU A 59 -17.55 1.23 4.10
C LEU A 59 -18.05 0.74 2.72
N LEU A 60 -17.38 -0.25 2.13
CA LEU A 60 -17.81 -0.89 0.88
C LEU A 60 -19.22 -1.49 1.00
N ARG A 61 -19.48 -2.25 2.06
CA ARG A 61 -20.79 -2.88 2.31
C ARG A 61 -21.91 -1.86 2.54
N GLN A 62 -21.57 -0.64 2.93
CA GLN A 62 -22.53 0.45 3.15
C GLN A 62 -22.70 1.34 1.90
N GLY A 63 -22.09 0.98 0.77
CA GLY A 63 -22.29 1.69 -0.50
C GLY A 63 -21.57 3.04 -0.58
N VAL A 64 -20.38 3.13 0.02
CA VAL A 64 -19.53 4.32 -0.11
C VAL A 64 -19.23 4.62 -1.58
N GLU A 65 -19.27 5.89 -1.98
CA GLU A 65 -18.90 6.36 -3.31
C GLU A 65 -17.38 6.18 -3.50
N LEU A 66 -17.01 5.35 -4.48
CA LEU A 66 -15.60 5.03 -4.76
C LEU A 66 -14.89 6.13 -5.54
N TYR A 67 -15.62 6.84 -6.40
CA TYR A 67 -15.09 7.85 -7.30
C TYR A 67 -15.84 9.17 -7.12
N PRO A 68 -15.74 9.79 -5.93
CA PRO A 68 -16.26 11.13 -5.75
C PRO A 68 -15.64 12.02 -6.83
N LYS A 69 -16.48 12.80 -7.51
CA LYS A 69 -16.01 13.78 -8.51
C LYS A 69 -15.09 14.78 -7.83
N GLU A 70 -13.80 14.66 -8.11
CA GLU A 70 -12.77 15.60 -7.68
C GLU A 70 -12.29 16.42 -8.88
N LYS A 71 -12.01 17.71 -8.66
CA LYS A 71 -11.51 18.62 -9.71
C LYS A 71 -10.00 18.45 -9.93
N CYS A 72 -9.53 17.21 -10.06
CA CYS A 72 -8.13 16.97 -10.40
C CYS A 72 -7.91 17.25 -11.88
N ARG A 73 -6.90 18.04 -12.24
CA ARG A 73 -6.45 18.23 -13.63
C ARG A 73 -5.24 17.37 -13.98
N CYS A 74 -4.77 16.57 -13.03
CA CYS A 74 -3.56 15.78 -13.21
C CYS A 74 -3.79 14.63 -14.19
N PRO A 75 -2.90 14.44 -15.18
CA PRO A 75 -2.95 13.30 -16.09
C PRO A 75 -2.91 11.96 -15.34
N CYS A 76 -2.41 11.88 -14.10
CA CYS A 76 -2.40 10.63 -13.35
C CYS A 76 -3.80 10.11 -13.00
N SER A 77 -4.81 10.98 -12.96
CA SER A 77 -6.18 10.62 -12.62
C SER A 77 -7.17 11.65 -13.20
N PRO A 78 -7.54 11.50 -14.48
CA PRO A 78 -8.38 12.47 -15.19
C PRO A 78 -9.79 12.59 -14.60
N ASP A 79 -10.27 11.52 -13.95
CA ASP A 79 -11.58 11.48 -13.30
C ASP A 79 -11.54 11.84 -11.80
N GLY A 80 -10.36 12.20 -11.26
CA GLY A 80 -10.24 12.67 -9.88
C GLY A 80 -9.73 11.63 -8.88
N PHE A 81 -10.50 11.33 -7.82
CA PHE A 81 -10.07 10.43 -6.77
C PHE A 81 -9.95 8.99 -7.28
N ALA A 82 -8.78 8.38 -7.08
CA ALA A 82 -8.53 6.98 -7.40
C ALA A 82 -8.39 6.18 -6.09
N PRO A 83 -9.42 5.39 -5.71
CA PRO A 83 -9.47 4.73 -4.41
C PRO A 83 -8.34 3.72 -4.24
N GLY A 84 -7.57 3.88 -3.17
CA GLY A 84 -6.57 2.90 -2.73
C GLY A 84 -5.15 3.20 -3.18
N ILE A 85 -4.88 4.30 -3.89
CA ILE A 85 -3.50 4.72 -4.20
C ILE A 85 -2.64 4.79 -2.92
N GLU A 86 -3.22 5.30 -1.84
CA GLU A 86 -2.63 5.50 -0.50
C GLU A 86 -2.19 4.20 0.19
N LEU A 87 -2.69 3.04 -0.24
CA LEU A 87 -2.29 1.75 0.33
C LEU A 87 -0.85 1.35 -0.02
N ASN A 88 -0.13 2.16 -0.78
CA ASN A 88 1.23 1.91 -1.25
C ASN A 88 2.15 3.13 -1.18
N THR A 89 1.69 4.24 -0.60
CA THR A 89 2.42 5.53 -0.58
C THR A 89 3.57 5.57 0.43
N ASN A 90 3.88 4.45 1.07
CA ASN A 90 5.08 4.34 1.91
C ASN A 90 6.39 4.23 1.08
N SER A 91 6.32 4.11 -0.25
CA SER A 91 7.52 4.07 -1.10
C SER A 91 8.32 5.38 -1.11
N ASP A 92 7.71 6.52 -0.78
CA ASP A 92 8.37 7.83 -0.86
C ASP A 92 8.90 8.33 0.50
N PHE A 93 8.31 7.92 1.63
CA PHE A 93 8.99 8.03 2.94
C PHE A 93 10.25 7.14 3.03
N SER A 94 10.31 6.11 2.18
CA SER A 94 11.35 5.10 2.16
C SER A 94 12.68 5.58 1.55
N HIS A 95 12.73 6.78 0.96
CA HIS A 95 13.99 7.40 0.53
C HIS A 95 15.02 7.51 1.68
N TRP A 96 14.53 7.52 2.93
CA TRP A 96 15.36 7.58 4.13
C TRP A 96 15.24 6.37 5.08
N TRP A 97 14.14 5.59 5.06
CA TRP A 97 13.83 4.66 6.17
C TRP A 97 13.26 3.26 5.81
N GLY A 98 13.27 2.77 4.56
CA GLY A 98 12.89 1.36 4.31
C GLY A 98 12.84 0.88 2.86
N PRO A 99 12.80 -0.44 2.63
CA PRO A 99 12.58 -1.00 1.30
C PRO A 99 11.13 -0.79 0.85
N PRO A 100 10.88 -0.60 -0.46
CA PRO A 100 9.54 -0.56 -0.99
C PRO A 100 8.78 -1.88 -0.83
N GLU A 101 7.47 -1.71 -0.74
CA GLU A 101 6.50 -2.68 -0.26
C GLU A 101 5.87 -3.48 -1.43
N ALA A 102 5.42 -4.72 -1.23
CA ALA A 102 4.69 -5.46 -2.25
C ALA A 102 3.26 -4.89 -2.44
N PRO A 103 2.63 -4.94 -3.64
CA PRO A 103 1.32 -4.34 -3.89
C PRO A 103 0.17 -5.20 -3.33
N ILE A 104 0.43 -6.03 -2.32
CA ILE A 104 -0.52 -7.02 -1.80
C ILE A 104 -1.78 -6.38 -1.23
N TRP A 105 -1.66 -5.18 -0.64
CA TRP A 105 -2.82 -4.44 -0.12
C TRP A 105 -3.67 -3.82 -1.23
N TRP A 106 -3.09 -3.46 -2.38
CA TRP A 106 -3.88 -3.14 -3.58
C TRP A 106 -4.67 -4.34 -4.07
N LEU A 107 -4.04 -5.51 -4.13
CA LEU A 107 -4.74 -6.73 -4.54
C LEU A 107 -5.86 -7.10 -3.56
N GLU A 108 -5.65 -6.96 -2.24
CA GLU A 108 -6.71 -7.17 -1.25
C GLU A 108 -7.86 -6.17 -1.45
N TRP A 109 -7.56 -4.88 -1.60
CA TRP A 109 -8.56 -3.84 -1.82
C TRP A 109 -9.40 -4.09 -3.07
N ILE A 110 -8.74 -4.34 -4.21
CA ILE A 110 -9.42 -4.63 -5.48
C ILE A 110 -10.25 -5.92 -5.36
N THR A 111 -9.75 -6.93 -4.65
CA THR A 111 -10.50 -8.16 -4.40
C THR A 111 -11.77 -7.88 -3.58
N GLN A 112 -11.71 -7.01 -2.57
CA GLN A 112 -12.89 -6.63 -1.80
C GLN A 112 -13.90 -5.85 -2.65
N ILE A 113 -13.45 -4.95 -3.52
CA ILE A 113 -14.34 -4.27 -4.47
C ILE A 113 -15.00 -5.29 -5.41
N TYR A 114 -14.23 -6.22 -5.98
CA TYR A 114 -14.76 -7.26 -6.85
C TYR A 114 -15.81 -8.12 -6.14
N GLU A 115 -15.54 -8.53 -4.90
CA GLU A 115 -16.43 -9.36 -4.09
C GLU A 115 -17.71 -8.64 -3.65
N THR A 116 -17.67 -7.31 -3.48
CA THR A 116 -18.80 -6.54 -2.92
C THR A 116 -19.59 -5.74 -3.96
N ARG A 117 -18.91 -5.21 -4.98
CA ARG A 117 -19.47 -4.30 -5.98
C ARG A 117 -19.40 -4.83 -7.41
N GLY A 118 -18.63 -5.89 -7.63
CA GLY A 118 -18.52 -6.58 -8.91
C GLY A 118 -17.33 -6.12 -9.77
N GLU A 119 -17.25 -6.70 -10.97
CA GLU A 119 -16.08 -6.59 -11.83
C GLU A 119 -15.86 -5.16 -12.36
N ASP A 120 -16.92 -4.43 -12.71
CA ASP A 120 -16.78 -3.11 -13.34
C ASP A 120 -16.07 -2.09 -12.43
N ASP A 121 -16.48 -2.01 -11.15
CA ASP A 121 -15.83 -1.13 -10.16
C ASP A 121 -14.40 -1.58 -9.83
N ALA A 122 -14.15 -2.90 -9.82
CA ALA A 122 -12.81 -3.44 -9.61
C ALA A 122 -11.88 -3.13 -10.79
N ARG A 123 -12.39 -3.24 -12.03
CA ARG A 123 -11.68 -2.86 -13.26
C ARG A 123 -11.37 -1.37 -13.30
N ALA A 124 -12.32 -0.52 -12.93
CA ALA A 124 -12.09 0.92 -12.85
C ALA A 124 -10.99 1.26 -11.84
N THR A 125 -10.96 0.59 -10.69
CA THR A 125 -9.89 0.75 -9.68
C THR A 125 -8.54 0.28 -10.22
N LEU A 126 -8.49 -0.87 -10.88
CA LEU A 126 -7.28 -1.39 -11.52
C LEU A 126 -6.71 -0.41 -12.54
N LEU A 127 -7.56 0.12 -13.42
CA LEU A 127 -7.15 1.08 -14.44
C LEU A 127 -6.59 2.36 -13.82
N ALA A 128 -7.19 2.85 -12.74
CA ALA A 128 -6.70 4.03 -12.03
C ALA A 128 -5.31 3.78 -11.40
N LEU A 129 -5.09 2.62 -10.78
CA LEU A 129 -3.80 2.24 -10.19
C LEU A 129 -2.72 2.04 -11.26
N ILE A 130 -3.05 1.35 -12.36
CA ILE A 130 -2.12 1.16 -13.50
C ILE A 130 -1.75 2.51 -14.11
N ARG A 131 -2.73 3.39 -14.31
CA ARG A 131 -2.49 4.74 -14.83
C ARG A 131 -1.53 5.53 -13.95
N ARG A 132 -1.70 5.45 -12.63
CA ARG A 132 -0.79 6.09 -11.66
C ARG A 132 0.64 5.57 -11.79
N LEU A 133 0.83 4.26 -11.92
CA LEU A 133 2.17 3.67 -12.10
C LEU A 133 2.80 4.07 -13.44
N LYS A 134 2.04 4.03 -14.53
CA LYS A 134 2.52 4.43 -15.86
C LYS A 134 2.86 5.92 -15.93
N HIS A 135 2.02 6.77 -15.34
CA HIS A 135 2.30 8.19 -15.18
C HIS A 135 3.64 8.43 -14.45
N ARG A 136 3.88 7.71 -13.35
CA ARG A 136 5.15 7.78 -12.61
C ARG A 136 6.33 7.26 -13.44
N HIS A 137 6.13 6.20 -14.22
CA HIS A 137 7.18 5.64 -15.07
C HIS A 137 7.58 6.57 -16.24
N LEU A 138 6.61 7.30 -16.79
CA LEU A 138 6.84 8.32 -17.82
C LEU A 138 7.39 9.64 -17.24
N ASP A 139 7.57 9.72 -15.92
CA ASP A 139 8.05 10.90 -15.18
C ASP A 139 7.24 12.18 -15.44
N VAL A 140 5.94 12.03 -15.73
CA VAL A 140 5.04 13.17 -15.95
C VAL A 140 4.84 13.94 -14.66
N SER A 141 4.90 15.26 -14.74
CA SER A 141 4.69 16.15 -13.61
C SER A 141 3.26 16.08 -13.05
N HIS A 142 3.12 15.95 -11.72
CA HIS A 142 1.83 16.10 -11.06
C HIS A 142 1.42 17.58 -11.00
N VAL A 143 0.38 17.97 -11.73
CA VAL A 143 -0.34 19.24 -11.51
C VAL A 143 -1.43 19.06 -10.45
N TYR A 144 -1.86 20.15 -9.79
CA TYR A 144 -2.81 20.18 -8.65
C TYR A 144 -3.67 18.91 -8.50
N CYS A 145 -3.26 18.10 -7.52
CA CYS A 145 -3.87 16.81 -7.25
C CYS A 145 -4.12 16.74 -5.74
N PRO A 146 -5.39 16.77 -5.28
CA PRO A 146 -5.72 16.62 -3.86
C PRO A 146 -5.16 15.32 -3.25
N MET A 147 -4.80 14.36 -4.10
CA MET A 147 -4.18 13.09 -3.75
C MET A 147 -2.65 13.16 -3.61
N ASN A 148 -2.01 14.25 -4.05
CA ASN A 148 -0.56 14.40 -3.97
C ASN A 148 -0.12 14.91 -2.59
N LEU A 149 -0.54 14.20 -1.54
CA LEU A 149 0.05 14.27 -0.21
C LEU A 149 1.50 13.74 -0.19
N GLU A 150 2.01 13.22 -1.31
CA GLU A 150 3.31 12.55 -1.39
C GLU A 150 4.50 13.50 -1.56
N ARG A 151 4.33 14.77 -1.98
CA ARG A 151 5.49 15.55 -2.47
C ARG A 151 5.96 16.79 -1.73
N ASP A 152 5.20 17.35 -0.80
CA ASP A 152 5.70 18.52 -0.06
C ASP A 152 6.02 18.17 1.39
N PHE A 153 7.21 17.57 1.51
CA PHE A 153 8.21 17.91 2.52
C PHE A 153 7.68 18.05 3.96
N PHE A 154 7.75 16.94 4.68
CA PHE A 154 7.89 16.93 6.12
C PHE A 154 6.62 17.29 6.91
N TRP A 155 6.39 16.48 7.92
CA TRP A 155 5.42 16.59 9.00
C TRP A 155 5.42 17.92 9.80
N ASP A 156 5.95 19.03 9.30
CA ASP A 156 6.20 20.21 10.13
C ASP A 156 4.99 21.12 10.36
N THR A 157 3.80 20.83 9.81
CA THR A 157 2.60 21.60 10.20
C THR A 157 1.29 20.84 10.02
N LEU A 158 0.95 19.98 10.99
CA LEU A 158 -0.40 19.43 11.26
C LEU A 158 -1.51 20.50 11.50
N ARG A 159 -1.42 21.70 10.89
CA ARG A 159 -2.42 22.76 10.97
C ARG A 159 -2.41 23.80 9.85
N SER A 160 -1.49 23.76 8.87
CA SER A 160 -1.29 24.87 7.92
C SER A 160 -1.33 24.49 6.44
N MET A 161 -1.99 23.39 6.07
CA MET A 161 -2.18 23.02 4.65
C MET A 161 -3.12 23.97 3.87
N ALA A 162 -3.80 24.89 4.56
CA ALA A 162 -4.61 25.93 3.92
C ALA A 162 -3.77 27.03 3.23
N ASP A 163 -2.47 27.16 3.59
CA ASP A 163 -1.61 28.28 3.20
C ASP A 163 -0.50 27.90 2.19
N MET A 164 -0.46 26.66 1.70
CA MET A 164 0.43 26.31 0.59
C MET A 164 0.01 27.06 -0.68
N PRO A 165 0.94 27.71 -1.42
CA PRO A 165 0.60 28.40 -2.65
C PRO A 165 0.00 27.39 -3.63
N ARG A 166 -1.28 27.55 -3.95
CA ARG A 166 -1.88 26.81 -5.06
C ARG A 166 -1.12 27.22 -6.32
N ILE A 167 -0.58 26.24 -7.03
CA ILE A 167 -0.07 26.42 -8.40
C ILE A 167 -1.15 27.17 -9.18
N SER A 168 -0.77 28.26 -9.86
CA SER A 168 -1.75 29.06 -10.58
C SER A 168 -2.32 28.27 -11.76
N GLU A 169 -3.52 28.62 -12.24
CA GLU A 169 -4.09 27.96 -13.42
C GLU A 169 -3.20 28.14 -14.67
N GLU A 170 -2.43 29.24 -14.74
CA GLU A 170 -1.46 29.49 -15.80
C GLU A 170 -0.30 28.50 -15.71
N ASP A 171 0.34 28.37 -14.54
CA ASP A 171 1.41 27.40 -14.32
C ASP A 171 0.94 25.95 -14.56
N ILE A 172 -0.31 25.61 -14.21
CA ILE A 172 -0.88 24.29 -14.52
C ILE A 172 -0.93 24.07 -16.03
N ASN A 173 -1.36 25.07 -16.80
CA ASN A 173 -1.44 24.94 -18.25
C ASN A 173 -0.04 24.82 -18.87
N ASP A 174 0.91 25.64 -18.41
CA ASP A 174 2.29 25.61 -18.88
C ASP A 174 2.90 24.22 -18.68
N ILE A 175 2.74 23.62 -17.49
CA ILE A 175 3.21 22.25 -17.22
C ILE A 175 2.52 21.24 -18.16
N LEU A 176 1.21 21.34 -18.36
CA LEU A 176 0.47 20.40 -19.22
C LEU A 176 0.86 20.53 -20.71
N GLU A 177 1.22 21.73 -21.15
CA GLU A 177 1.71 22.00 -22.50
C GLU A 177 3.14 21.48 -22.68
N GLU A 178 4.02 21.71 -21.70
CA GLU A 178 5.40 21.20 -21.72
C GLU A 178 5.44 19.66 -21.73
N GLU A 179 4.52 19.01 -21.01
CA GLU A 179 4.47 17.55 -20.83
C GLU A 179 3.58 16.84 -21.87
N SER A 180 3.11 17.54 -22.91
CA SER A 180 2.07 17.04 -23.81
C SER A 180 2.43 15.73 -24.51
N GLU A 181 3.68 15.56 -24.94
CA GLU A 181 4.15 14.34 -25.61
C GLU A 181 4.11 13.12 -24.68
N PHE A 182 4.47 13.30 -23.41
CA PHE A 182 4.40 12.23 -22.41
C PHE A 182 2.94 11.91 -22.05
N ILE A 183 2.08 12.92 -21.97
CA ILE A 183 0.64 12.74 -21.74
C ILE A 183 0.01 11.96 -22.90
N GLU A 184 0.34 12.28 -24.15
CA GLU A 184 -0.14 11.53 -25.32
C GLU A 184 0.32 10.06 -25.30
N SER A 185 1.57 9.81 -24.89
CA SER A 185 2.07 8.45 -24.70
C SER A 185 1.27 7.71 -23.62
N LEU A 186 1.02 8.35 -22.48
CA LEU A 186 0.22 7.80 -21.39
C LEU A 186 -1.20 7.45 -21.86
N GLU A 187 -1.87 8.33 -22.59
CA GLU A 187 -3.22 8.07 -23.09
C GLU A 187 -3.26 6.91 -24.09
N LYS A 188 -2.25 6.81 -24.96
CA LYS A 188 -2.14 5.70 -25.91
C LYS A 188 -1.99 4.36 -25.18
N GLU A 189 -1.15 4.31 -24.16
CA GLU A 189 -1.00 3.11 -23.32
C GLU A 189 -2.28 2.79 -22.57
N MET A 190 -2.92 3.77 -21.94
CA MET A 190 -4.15 3.56 -21.17
C MET A 190 -5.30 3.12 -22.06
N LYS A 191 -5.38 3.60 -23.30
CA LYS A 191 -6.34 3.12 -24.30
C LYS A 191 -6.13 1.64 -24.61
N LEU A 192 -4.90 1.18 -24.77
CA LEU A 192 -4.61 -0.25 -24.94
C LEU A 192 -5.00 -1.05 -23.70
N VAL A 193 -4.55 -0.63 -22.52
CA VAL A 193 -4.79 -1.34 -21.25
C VAL A 193 -6.29 -1.42 -20.92
N SER A 194 -7.08 -0.39 -21.23
CA SER A 194 -8.54 -0.39 -21.03
C SER A 194 -9.27 -1.52 -21.74
N SER A 195 -8.68 -2.09 -22.81
CA SER A 195 -9.24 -3.21 -23.57
C SER A 195 -8.99 -4.58 -22.94
N PHE A 196 -8.12 -4.67 -21.94
CA PHE A 196 -7.75 -5.93 -21.30
C PHE A 196 -8.87 -6.48 -20.41
N ASP A 197 -9.00 -7.80 -20.32
CA ASP A 197 -9.88 -8.45 -19.34
C ASP A 197 -9.34 -8.30 -17.91
N TYR A 198 -10.17 -8.62 -16.91
CA TYR A 198 -9.83 -8.39 -15.49
C TYR A 198 -8.55 -9.11 -15.05
N HIS A 199 -8.35 -10.36 -15.49
CA HIS A 199 -7.16 -11.13 -15.12
C HIS A 199 -5.91 -10.56 -15.79
N THR A 200 -6.02 -10.15 -17.05
CA THR A 200 -4.93 -9.48 -17.77
C THR A 200 -4.57 -8.13 -17.11
N LEU A 201 -5.54 -7.36 -16.61
CA LEU A 201 -5.30 -6.14 -15.84
C LEU A 201 -4.53 -6.38 -14.54
N ILE A 202 -4.82 -7.47 -13.82
CA ILE A 202 -4.06 -7.83 -12.61
C ILE A 202 -2.58 -8.08 -12.95
N ASN A 203 -2.30 -8.81 -14.04
CA ASN A 203 -0.93 -9.04 -14.49
C ASN A 203 -0.24 -7.74 -14.91
N GLU A 204 -0.95 -6.84 -15.62
CA GLU A 204 -0.41 -5.54 -16.01
C GLU A 204 -0.08 -4.67 -14.78
N LEU A 205 -0.93 -4.68 -13.75
CA LEU A 205 -0.66 -4.00 -12.47
C LEU A 205 0.63 -4.53 -11.83
N ILE A 206 0.77 -5.85 -11.72
CA ILE A 206 1.95 -6.49 -11.12
C ILE A 206 3.21 -6.15 -11.92
N LEU A 207 3.14 -6.17 -13.25
CA LEU A 207 4.24 -5.81 -14.13
C LEU A 207 4.65 -4.34 -13.96
N CYS A 208 3.70 -3.41 -14.02
CA CYS A 208 3.95 -1.98 -13.79
C CYS A 208 4.58 -1.76 -12.42
N PHE A 209 4.15 -2.51 -11.41
CA PHE A 209 4.69 -2.41 -10.07
C PHE A 209 6.13 -2.94 -9.97
N LYS A 210 6.44 -4.08 -10.62
CA LYS A 210 7.80 -4.62 -10.70
C LYS A 210 8.76 -3.60 -11.35
N ILE A 211 8.33 -2.96 -12.44
CA ILE A 211 9.12 -1.91 -13.10
C ILE A 211 9.39 -0.75 -12.13
N ALA A 212 8.35 -0.23 -11.47
CA ALA A 212 8.50 0.86 -10.50
C ALA A 212 9.45 0.48 -9.33
N LEU A 213 9.37 -0.76 -8.85
CA LEU A 213 10.29 -1.28 -7.84
C LEU A 213 11.72 -1.34 -8.35
N ASP A 214 11.95 -1.89 -9.53
CA ASP A 214 13.30 -2.03 -10.10
C ASP A 214 13.93 -0.65 -10.37
N ASP A 215 13.14 0.35 -10.79
CA ASP A 215 13.57 1.75 -10.91
C ASP A 215 14.00 2.33 -9.55
N LEU A 216 13.24 2.06 -8.50
CA LEU A 216 13.57 2.50 -7.15
C LEU A 216 14.85 1.80 -6.62
N LYS A 217 15.00 0.50 -6.84
CA LYS A 217 16.24 -0.24 -6.52
C LYS A 217 17.47 0.41 -7.16
N ARG A 218 17.40 0.68 -8.47
CA ARG A 218 18.49 1.34 -9.22
C ARG A 218 18.84 2.71 -8.63
N ARG A 219 17.83 3.50 -8.23
CA ARG A 219 18.04 4.79 -7.56
C ARG A 219 18.72 4.64 -6.20
N HIS A 220 18.26 3.72 -5.34
CA HIS A 220 18.89 3.46 -4.04
C HIS A 220 20.33 2.97 -4.18
N GLU A 221 20.62 2.06 -5.11
CA GLU A 221 21.99 1.62 -5.36
C GLU A 221 22.89 2.76 -5.83
N SER A 222 22.37 3.65 -6.67
CA SER A 222 23.09 4.82 -7.16
C SER A 222 23.36 5.84 -6.05
N GLN A 223 22.38 6.10 -5.19
CA GLN A 223 22.53 6.93 -3.99
C GLN A 223 23.52 6.31 -2.99
N ALA A 224 23.43 5.02 -2.70
CA ALA A 224 24.36 4.32 -1.82
C ALA A 224 25.81 4.41 -2.35
N LYS A 225 26.01 4.25 -3.67
CA LYS A 225 27.32 4.47 -4.32
C LYS A 225 27.80 5.91 -4.20
N ALA A 226 26.92 6.90 -4.36
CA ALA A 226 27.26 8.31 -4.21
C ALA A 226 27.66 8.65 -2.76
N ILE A 227 26.88 8.18 -1.77
CA ILE A 227 27.15 8.35 -0.35
C ILE A 227 28.50 7.72 0.02
N ARG A 228 28.78 6.48 -0.44
CA ARG A 228 30.08 5.80 -0.24
C ARG A 228 31.26 6.60 -0.80
N ARG A 229 31.05 7.39 -1.87
CA ARG A 229 32.10 8.23 -2.48
C ARG A 229 32.31 9.54 -1.72
N THR A 230 31.28 10.08 -1.07
CA THR A 230 31.32 11.38 -0.39
C THR A 230 31.59 11.29 1.12
N GLN A 231 31.38 10.12 1.74
CA GLN A 231 31.68 9.93 3.15
C GLN A 231 33.18 9.75 3.38
N SER A 232 33.81 10.74 4.03
CA SER A 232 34.98 10.46 4.88
C SER A 232 34.50 9.61 6.07
N PRO A 233 35.31 8.66 6.59
CA PRO A 233 34.94 7.90 7.78
C PRO A 233 34.62 8.87 8.92
N GLN A 234 33.33 8.97 9.28
CA GLN A 234 32.91 9.73 10.44
C GLN A 234 33.43 8.99 11.69
N PRO A 235 33.89 9.69 12.73
CA PRO A 235 34.30 9.06 13.97
C PRO A 235 33.11 8.30 14.57
N GLU A 236 33.33 7.03 14.91
CA GLU A 236 32.34 6.18 15.58
C GLU A 236 31.83 6.91 16.83
N ARG A 237 30.51 7.10 16.92
CA ARG A 237 29.90 7.62 18.15
C ARG A 237 29.71 6.44 19.09
N GLU A 238 30.38 6.49 20.24
CA GLU A 238 30.12 5.57 21.34
C GLU A 238 28.70 5.81 21.86
N GLY A 239 27.83 4.81 21.70
CA GLY A 239 26.54 4.77 22.36
C GLY A 239 26.44 3.58 23.30
N PHE A 240 25.30 3.44 23.96
CA PHE A 240 25.01 2.33 24.86
C PHE A 240 23.66 1.74 24.49
N LYS A 241 23.57 0.41 24.38
CA LYS A 241 22.31 -0.33 24.29
C LYS A 241 21.96 -0.88 25.68
N ILE A 242 20.68 -0.91 26.02
CA ILE A 242 20.21 -1.51 27.28
C ILE A 242 20.02 -3.01 27.07
N ASP A 243 20.83 -3.83 27.72
CA ASP A 243 20.64 -5.27 27.85
C ASP A 243 19.59 -5.52 28.93
N ARG A 244 18.31 -5.54 28.53
CA ARG A 244 17.16 -5.74 29.43
C ARG A 244 17.18 -7.09 30.16
N LYS A 245 17.88 -8.09 29.63
CA LYS A 245 17.96 -9.43 30.24
C LYS A 245 18.87 -9.45 31.46
N ASN A 246 19.93 -8.63 31.42
CA ASN A 246 20.94 -8.57 32.48
C ASN A 246 20.98 -7.20 33.18
N ASP A 247 19.98 -6.35 32.92
CA ASP A 247 19.79 -5.00 33.48
C ASP A 247 21.07 -4.13 33.46
N ARG A 248 21.73 -4.07 32.30
CA ARG A 248 23.00 -3.33 32.15
C ARG A 248 23.09 -2.57 30.84
N PHE A 249 23.87 -1.51 30.84
CA PHE A 249 24.28 -0.81 29.61
C PHE A 249 25.45 -1.55 28.98
N ILE A 250 25.32 -1.93 27.71
CA ILE A 250 26.40 -2.49 26.90
C ILE A 250 26.86 -1.41 25.91
N PRO A 251 28.19 -1.18 25.75
CA PRO A 251 28.70 -0.31 24.70
C PRO A 251 28.17 -0.80 23.35
N ALA A 252 27.55 0.10 22.60
CA ALA A 252 27.06 -0.15 21.26
C ALA A 252 27.67 0.93 20.37
N THR A 253 28.39 0.51 19.33
CA THR A 253 28.74 1.40 18.24
C THR A 253 27.43 1.85 17.62
N VAL A 254 27.04 3.11 17.83
CA VAL A 254 25.94 3.71 17.10
C VAL A 254 26.57 4.18 15.80
N GLY A 255 26.69 3.24 14.86
CA GLY A 255 26.84 3.63 13.48
C GLY A 255 25.67 4.55 13.15
N ASN A 256 25.91 5.61 12.36
CA ASN A 256 24.82 6.05 11.50
C ASN A 256 24.55 4.84 10.61
N ASP A 257 23.65 3.96 11.03
CA ASP A 257 23.27 2.71 10.37
C ASP A 257 22.47 3.02 9.10
N TRP A 258 23.01 3.90 8.26
CA TRP A 258 22.84 3.81 6.82
C TRP A 258 23.57 2.53 6.38
N VAL A 259 23.00 1.38 6.75
CA VAL A 259 23.34 0.11 6.11
C VAL A 259 22.64 0.18 4.76
N PRO A 260 23.37 0.26 3.63
CA PRO A 260 22.74 0.07 2.33
C PRO A 260 21.99 -1.25 2.40
N PHE A 261 20.70 -1.27 2.06
CA PHE A 261 19.84 -2.46 2.06
C PHE A 261 20.28 -3.48 0.98
N GLU A 262 21.55 -3.90 1.02
CA GLU A 262 22.13 -4.92 0.17
C GLU A 262 21.63 -6.29 0.69
N GLY A 263 20.79 -6.96 -0.09
CA GLY A 263 20.43 -8.37 0.10
C GLY A 263 19.11 -8.66 0.83
N HIS A 264 18.27 -7.65 1.16
CA HIS A 264 16.91 -7.93 1.65
C HIS A 264 15.94 -8.06 0.46
N PRO A 265 15.19 -9.18 0.31
CA PRO A 265 14.24 -9.33 -0.78
C PRO A 265 13.10 -8.32 -0.62
N TYR A 266 13.00 -7.39 -1.57
CA TYR A 266 11.96 -6.37 -1.62
C TYR A 266 10.55 -7.02 -1.56
N GLY A 267 9.63 -6.47 -0.76
CA GLY A 267 8.28 -7.01 -0.59
C GLY A 267 8.14 -8.23 0.33
N LYS A 268 9.24 -8.83 0.82
CA LYS A 268 9.20 -10.00 1.72
C LYS A 268 8.48 -9.72 3.03
N ARG A 269 8.72 -8.55 3.64
CA ARG A 269 8.14 -8.16 4.92
C ARG A 269 6.62 -8.06 4.83
N GLU A 270 6.12 -7.40 3.78
CA GLU A 270 4.70 -7.14 3.58
C GLU A 270 3.94 -8.40 3.21
N LEU A 271 4.52 -9.25 2.36
CA LEU A 271 3.95 -10.57 2.05
C LEU A 271 3.88 -11.46 3.30
N SER A 272 4.90 -11.45 4.14
CA SER A 272 4.90 -12.19 5.42
C SER A 272 3.85 -11.64 6.41
N GLY A 273 3.74 -10.31 6.48
CA GLY A 273 2.68 -9.63 7.24
C GLY A 273 1.29 -9.99 6.75
N TYR A 274 1.07 -9.99 5.43
CA TYR A 274 -0.19 -10.34 4.82
C TYR A 274 -0.55 -11.81 5.03
N VAL A 275 0.40 -12.75 4.88
CA VAL A 275 0.19 -14.18 5.19
C VAL A 275 -0.20 -14.38 6.66
N SER A 276 0.45 -13.64 7.56
CA SER A 276 0.13 -13.67 8.98
C SER A 276 -1.27 -13.13 9.28
N TRP A 277 -1.64 -12.01 8.63
CA TRP A 277 -3.00 -11.46 8.68
C TRP A 277 -4.03 -12.44 8.12
N LEU A 278 -3.75 -13.09 6.98
CA LEU A 278 -4.64 -14.05 6.33
C LEU A 278 -4.90 -15.28 7.22
N ALA A 279 -3.85 -15.81 7.86
CA ALA A 279 -3.97 -16.87 8.86
C ALA A 279 -4.79 -16.42 10.07
N TYR A 280 -4.55 -15.20 10.57
CA TYR A 280 -5.33 -14.65 11.68
C TYR A 280 -6.81 -14.52 11.32
N GLN A 281 -7.12 -13.97 10.14
CA GLN A 281 -8.48 -13.84 9.65
C GLN A 281 -9.11 -15.22 9.59
N TRP A 282 -8.51 -16.19 8.90
CA TRP A 282 -9.02 -17.56 8.83
C TRP A 282 -9.39 -18.16 10.20
N SER A 283 -8.57 -17.95 11.23
CA SER A 283 -8.76 -18.55 12.55
C SER A 283 -9.70 -17.83 13.50
N ASN A 284 -9.67 -16.49 13.53
CA ASN A 284 -10.31 -15.70 14.60
C ASN A 284 -11.48 -14.85 14.12
N SER A 285 -11.53 -14.53 12.84
CA SER A 285 -12.48 -13.58 12.27
C SER A 285 -12.81 -13.93 10.83
N GLY A 286 -12.70 -15.21 10.49
CA GLY A 286 -12.80 -15.68 9.12
C GLY A 286 -14.19 -15.39 8.61
N PRO A 287 -14.55 -15.86 7.42
CA PRO A 287 -15.91 -15.70 6.94
C PRO A 287 -16.84 -16.64 7.74
N ALA A 288 -16.97 -16.46 9.06
CA ALA A 288 -17.82 -17.22 9.96
C ALA A 288 -19.30 -17.09 9.58
N GLU A 289 -19.61 -16.12 8.70
CA GLU A 289 -20.91 -15.91 8.04
C GLU A 289 -21.02 -16.60 6.67
N LEU A 290 -19.94 -17.11 6.08
CA LEU A 290 -19.95 -17.87 4.81
C LEU A 290 -19.92 -19.38 5.08
N GLU A 291 -20.62 -20.14 4.23
CA GLU A 291 -20.54 -21.60 4.20
C GLU A 291 -19.12 -22.07 3.83
N GLU A 292 -18.69 -23.25 4.29
CA GLU A 292 -17.34 -23.78 4.06
C GLU A 292 -16.83 -23.69 2.60
N PRO A 293 -17.64 -23.96 1.55
CA PRO A 293 -17.18 -23.83 0.16
C PRO A 293 -16.80 -22.39 -0.22
N ALA A 294 -17.48 -21.39 0.35
CA ALA A 294 -17.20 -19.98 0.09
C ALA A 294 -15.98 -19.48 0.88
N GLN A 295 -15.71 -20.05 2.06
CA GLN A 295 -14.49 -19.77 2.83
C GLN A 295 -13.24 -20.29 2.11
N GLU A 296 -13.27 -21.53 1.58
CA GLU A 296 -12.14 -22.08 0.83
C GLU A 296 -11.88 -21.28 -0.45
N GLN A 297 -12.93 -20.87 -1.17
CA GLN A 297 -12.80 -20.02 -2.36
C GLN A 297 -12.22 -18.63 -2.03
N TRP A 298 -12.66 -18.00 -0.93
CA TRP A 298 -12.13 -16.73 -0.45
C TRP A 298 -10.62 -16.81 -0.22
N LEU A 299 -10.18 -17.92 0.38
CA LEU A 299 -8.78 -18.15 0.69
C LEU A 299 -7.95 -18.47 -0.57
N LEU A 300 -8.48 -19.29 -1.48
CA LEU A 300 -7.81 -19.65 -2.73
C LEU A 300 -7.50 -18.43 -3.60
N ARG A 301 -8.40 -17.45 -3.69
CA ARG A 301 -8.14 -16.19 -4.44
C ARG A 301 -6.92 -15.44 -3.89
N ARG A 302 -6.83 -15.33 -2.56
CA ARG A 302 -5.75 -14.60 -1.88
C ARG A 302 -4.42 -15.36 -1.95
N VAL A 303 -4.48 -16.69 -1.86
CA VAL A 303 -3.32 -17.56 -2.11
C VAL A 303 -2.83 -17.42 -3.55
N SER A 304 -3.70 -17.31 -4.56
CA SER A 304 -3.26 -17.10 -5.94
C SER A 304 -2.56 -15.76 -6.14
N TRP A 305 -2.97 -14.70 -5.43
CA TRP A 305 -2.26 -13.41 -5.45
C TRP A 305 -0.87 -13.49 -4.87
N ILE A 306 -0.73 -14.13 -3.71
CA ILE A 306 0.58 -14.36 -3.11
C ILE A 306 1.45 -15.16 -4.09
N HIS A 307 0.91 -16.17 -4.78
CA HIS A 307 1.65 -16.94 -5.78
C HIS A 307 2.14 -16.11 -6.96
N LEU A 308 1.28 -15.29 -7.54
CA LEU A 308 1.67 -14.37 -8.62
C LEU A 308 2.78 -13.41 -8.16
N LEU A 309 2.66 -12.84 -6.95
CA LEU A 309 3.65 -11.92 -6.42
C LEU A 309 4.99 -12.60 -6.09
N LEU A 310 4.99 -13.80 -5.51
CA LEU A 310 6.22 -14.55 -5.25
C LEU A 310 6.98 -14.84 -6.54
N ASN A 311 6.28 -15.27 -7.59
CA ASN A 311 6.88 -15.51 -8.89
C ASN A 311 7.39 -14.21 -9.52
N ALA A 312 6.59 -13.13 -9.48
CA ALA A 312 6.95 -11.86 -10.07
C ALA A 312 8.15 -11.20 -9.37
N PHE A 313 8.29 -11.35 -8.06
CA PHE A 313 9.39 -10.77 -7.28
C PHE A 313 10.53 -11.73 -6.99
N GLU A 314 10.47 -12.96 -7.50
CA GLU A 314 11.50 -13.98 -7.32
C GLU A 314 11.77 -14.27 -5.82
N ILE A 315 10.70 -14.28 -5.01
CA ILE A 315 10.76 -14.56 -3.57
C ILE A 315 10.37 -16.01 -3.33
N SER A 316 11.18 -16.75 -2.59
CA SER A 316 10.84 -18.13 -2.24
C SER A 316 9.70 -18.20 -1.20
N LEU A 317 8.96 -19.31 -1.18
CA LEU A 317 7.94 -19.50 -0.16
C LEU A 317 8.58 -19.62 1.23
N GLU A 318 9.73 -20.29 1.30
CA GLU A 318 10.52 -20.48 2.50
C GLU A 318 10.92 -19.13 3.12
N ASP A 319 11.28 -18.16 2.28
CA ASP A 319 11.61 -16.80 2.72
C ASP A 319 10.46 -16.17 3.51
N ILE A 320 9.23 -16.27 3.01
CA ILE A 320 8.04 -15.69 3.66
C ILE A 320 7.80 -16.28 5.04
N PHE A 321 8.11 -17.57 5.21
CA PHE A 321 7.89 -18.30 6.46
C PHE A 321 9.11 -18.35 7.40
N GLN A 322 10.33 -17.98 6.96
CA GLN A 322 11.56 -18.10 7.75
C GLN A 322 11.72 -17.04 8.86
N LYS A 323 11.05 -15.88 8.77
CA LYS A 323 11.24 -14.75 9.71
C LYS A 323 10.49 -14.89 11.06
N GLU A 324 10.20 -16.11 11.49
CA GLU A 324 9.44 -16.40 12.73
C GLU A 324 10.26 -16.34 14.03
N ASN A 325 11.61 -16.27 13.97
CA ASN A 325 12.44 -16.43 15.18
C ASN A 325 13.11 -15.15 15.73
N GLU A 326 13.15 -14.03 15.02
CA GLU A 326 14.05 -12.92 15.39
C GLU A 326 13.39 -11.59 15.76
N GLU A 327 12.12 -11.33 15.41
CA GLU A 327 11.48 -10.04 15.72
C GLU A 327 10.04 -10.23 16.23
N VAL A 328 9.91 -10.65 17.49
CA VAL A 328 8.66 -10.55 18.25
C VAL A 328 8.85 -9.48 19.32
N GLU A 329 8.86 -8.20 18.93
CA GLU A 329 8.81 -7.10 19.90
C GLU A 329 7.52 -6.27 19.87
N HIS A 330 6.61 -6.45 18.90
CA HIS A 330 5.39 -5.63 18.85
C HIS A 330 4.10 -6.44 18.63
N GLY A 331 3.49 -6.84 19.74
CA GLY A 331 2.02 -6.86 19.92
C GLY A 331 1.20 -7.99 19.30
N ALA A 332 1.51 -8.47 18.09
CA ALA A 332 0.74 -9.53 17.45
C ALA A 332 1.23 -10.91 17.92
N ARG A 333 0.65 -11.43 19.01
CA ARG A 333 0.80 -12.86 19.37
C ARG A 333 0.23 -13.73 18.24
N LEU A 334 1.06 -14.10 17.27
CA LEU A 334 0.74 -15.10 16.24
C LEU A 334 0.76 -16.50 16.86
N GLN A 335 -0.33 -16.87 17.53
CA GLN A 335 -0.55 -18.18 18.15
C GLN A 335 -1.36 -19.16 17.29
N ASP A 336 -1.33 -19.09 15.96
CA ASP A 336 -2.02 -20.12 15.16
C ASP A 336 -1.14 -20.82 14.11
N LYS A 337 -0.33 -21.75 14.64
CA LYS A 337 0.45 -22.71 13.84
C LYS A 337 -0.43 -23.54 12.90
N ARG A 338 -1.68 -23.85 13.29
CA ARG A 338 -2.62 -24.66 12.51
C ARG A 338 -3.12 -23.89 11.28
N ALA A 339 -3.41 -22.60 11.42
CA ALA A 339 -3.80 -21.74 10.30
C ALA A 339 -2.69 -21.64 9.25
N LYS A 340 -1.44 -21.46 9.69
CA LYS A 340 -0.28 -21.39 8.79
C LYS A 340 0.01 -22.71 8.09
N GLU A 341 -0.10 -23.83 8.80
CA GLU A 341 0.00 -25.17 8.20
C GLU A 341 -1.11 -25.42 7.16
N HIS A 342 -2.32 -24.91 7.41
CA HIS A 342 -3.42 -24.97 6.45
C HIS A 342 -3.13 -24.14 5.19
N LEU A 343 -2.62 -22.91 5.33
CA LEU A 343 -2.16 -22.09 4.19
C LEU A 343 -1.09 -22.80 3.36
N ARG A 344 -0.10 -23.42 4.01
CA ARG A 344 0.92 -24.22 3.31
C ARG A 344 0.31 -25.41 2.56
N SER A 345 -0.67 -26.09 3.15
CA SER A 345 -1.37 -27.21 2.50
C SER A 345 -2.17 -26.75 1.26
N LEU A 346 -2.89 -25.63 1.36
CA LEU A 346 -3.62 -25.05 0.23
C LEU A 346 -2.68 -24.61 -0.88
N TRP A 347 -1.54 -24.02 -0.53
CA TRP A 347 -0.48 -23.68 -1.47
C TRP A 347 0.02 -24.91 -2.23
N ALA A 348 0.34 -25.99 -1.51
CA ALA A 348 0.78 -27.24 -2.13
C ALA A 348 -0.28 -27.80 -3.10
N LYS A 349 -1.57 -27.74 -2.73
CA LYS A 349 -2.68 -28.13 -3.62
C LYS A 349 -2.74 -27.25 -4.87
N PHE A 350 -2.52 -25.94 -4.74
CA PHE A 350 -2.50 -25.01 -5.86
C PHE A 350 -1.37 -25.34 -6.83
N GLN A 351 -0.14 -25.54 -6.33
CA GLN A 351 1.03 -25.92 -7.15
C GLN A 351 0.87 -27.26 -7.88
N THR A 352 0.08 -28.20 -7.34
CA THR A 352 -0.19 -29.48 -8.03
C THR A 352 -1.24 -29.38 -9.13
N LYS A 353 -1.98 -28.28 -9.22
CA LYS A 353 -3.08 -28.05 -10.18
C LYS A 353 -2.74 -27.05 -11.28
N SER A 354 -1.81 -26.13 -11.02
CA SER A 354 -1.18 -25.23 -11.99
C SER A 354 -0.08 -25.95 -12.76
#